data_AF-A0A965SRT4-F1
#
_entry.id   AF-A0A965SRT4-F1
#
_cell.length_a   1.000
_cell.length_b   1.000
_cell.length_c   1.000
_cell.angle_alpha   90.00
_cell.angle_beta   90.00
_cell.angle_gamma   90.00
#
_symmetry.space_group_name_H-M   'P 1'
#
loop_
_entity.id
_entity.type
_entity.pdbx_description
1 polymer ?
#
loop_
_entity_poly.entity_id
_entity_poly.type
_entity_poly.pdbx_seq_one_letter_code
_entity_poly.pdbx_strand_id
1 'polypeptide(L)'
;MATLFFFNNNVHQAIPFTGETSKPASESFSNAIVYDIDDKAMTAKVTFATPMTGDVSCNSFAMGDAHVLPKTGNVLVAFSLCYPGLKIETWDQRDRTKVYADDIPSSPRIREFRISDPQRPVFDIEVIPPHDLVQMEVFGVYRVPSLYPVPVK
;
A
#
# COMPACT_ATOMS: atom_id res chain seq x y z
N MET A 1 -20.58 15.84 -2.52
CA MET A 1 -19.65 15.15 -1.61
C MET A 1 -19.34 13.79 -2.22
N ALA A 2 -18.09 13.60 -2.65
CA ALA A 2 -17.63 12.39 -3.32
C ALA A 2 -16.48 11.78 -2.52
N THR A 3 -16.34 10.46 -2.56
CA THR A 3 -15.21 9.76 -1.93
C THR A 3 -14.23 9.36 -3.01
N LEU A 4 -12.97 9.81 -2.87
CA LEU A 4 -11.86 9.37 -3.69
C LEU A 4 -10.96 8.47 -2.85
N PHE A 5 -10.55 7.34 -3.43
CA PHE A 5 -9.57 6.44 -2.83
C PHE A 5 -8.39 6.31 -3.78
N PHE A 6 -7.20 6.18 -3.21
CA PHE A 6 -5.96 6.12 -3.96
C PHE A 6 -4.95 5.24 -3.23
N PHE A 7 -4.23 4.41 -3.98
CA PHE A 7 -3.03 3.76 -3.48
C PHE A 7 -1.81 4.60 -3.89
N ASN A 8 -1.10 5.13 -2.90
CA ASN A 8 0.09 5.93 -3.09
C ASN A 8 1.33 5.07 -2.81
N ASN A 9 2.07 4.70 -3.86
CA ASN A 9 3.36 4.00 -3.72
C ASN A 9 4.37 4.83 -2.92
N ASN A 10 4.27 6.16 -3.03
CA ASN A 10 5.09 7.14 -2.32
C ASN A 10 6.60 7.04 -2.60
N VAL A 11 6.99 6.49 -3.76
CA VAL A 11 8.38 6.45 -4.23
C VAL A 11 8.86 7.87 -4.50
N HIS A 12 10.07 8.20 -4.05
CA HIS A 12 10.66 9.55 -4.06
C HIS A 12 9.93 10.63 -3.26
N GLN A 13 8.70 10.37 -2.81
CA GLN A 13 7.79 11.33 -2.18
C GLN A 13 7.59 12.59 -3.02
N ALA A 14 7.00 13.63 -2.43
CA ALA A 14 6.99 14.95 -3.04
C ALA A 14 8.44 15.43 -3.23
N ILE A 15 8.79 15.84 -4.44
CA ILE A 15 10.09 16.44 -4.78
C ILE A 15 9.86 17.95 -4.94
N PRO A 16 10.22 18.78 -3.96
CA PRO A 16 10.03 20.22 -4.08
C PRO A 16 10.92 20.81 -5.17
N PHE A 17 10.47 21.86 -5.84
CA PHE A 17 11.27 22.62 -6.83
C PHE A 17 12.38 23.47 -6.19
N THR A 18 12.80 23.14 -4.96
CA THR A 18 13.81 23.86 -4.19
C THR A 18 15.22 23.29 -4.38
N GLY A 19 15.36 22.19 -5.14
CA GLY A 19 16.64 21.51 -5.33
C GLY A 19 17.00 20.53 -4.20
N GLU A 20 16.09 20.30 -3.25
CA GLU A 20 16.22 19.26 -2.24
C GLU A 20 16.27 17.86 -2.89
N THR A 21 17.11 16.98 -2.36
CA THR A 21 17.14 15.57 -2.78
C THR A 21 15.88 14.84 -2.31
N SER A 22 15.36 13.96 -3.16
CA SER A 22 14.27 13.05 -2.79
C SER A 22 14.58 12.30 -1.50
N LYS A 23 13.54 12.02 -0.72
CA LYS A 23 13.67 11.21 0.48
C LYS A 23 14.23 9.82 0.14
N PRO A 24 15.05 9.23 1.04
CA PRO A 24 15.61 7.91 0.81
C PRO A 24 14.51 6.85 0.75
N ALA A 25 14.84 5.71 0.14
CA ALA A 25 13.92 4.58 0.03
C ALA A 25 13.47 4.07 1.41
N SER A 26 14.34 4.16 2.42
CA SER A 26 14.06 3.86 3.82
C SER A 26 12.93 4.70 4.46
N GLU A 27 12.59 5.85 3.87
CA GLU A 27 11.50 6.73 4.31
C GLU A 27 10.25 6.64 3.41
N SER A 28 10.30 5.88 2.32
CA SER A 28 9.30 5.90 1.24
C SER A 28 8.25 4.79 1.40
N PHE A 29 7.52 4.79 2.51
CA PHE A 29 6.43 3.81 2.73
C PHE A 29 5.18 4.17 1.93
N SER A 30 4.52 3.15 1.39
CA SER A 30 3.28 3.30 0.62
C SER A 30 2.07 3.38 1.54
N ASN A 31 1.02 4.05 1.08
CA ASN A 31 -0.24 4.11 1.82
C ASN A 31 -1.47 4.11 0.92
N ALA A 32 -2.53 3.45 1.40
CA ALA A 32 -3.87 3.66 0.87
C ALA A 32 -4.50 4.86 1.58
N ILE A 33 -5.09 5.77 0.82
CA ILE A 33 -5.66 7.02 1.32
C ILE A 33 -7.10 7.13 0.83
N VAL A 34 -8.00 7.55 1.71
CA VAL A 34 -9.38 7.89 1.37
C VAL A 34 -9.61 9.37 1.68
N TYR A 35 -10.17 10.08 0.71
CA TYR A 35 -10.53 11.48 0.79
C TYR A 35 -12.05 11.64 0.67
N ASP A 36 -12.61 12.51 1.53
CA ASP A 36 -13.89 13.15 1.27
C ASP A 36 -13.64 14.45 0.52
N ILE A 37 -14.29 14.61 -0.64
CA ILE A 37 -14.18 15.78 -1.51
C ILE A 37 -15.49 16.56 -1.45
N ASP A 38 -15.40 17.83 -1.05
CA ASP A 38 -16.44 18.83 -1.25
C ASP A 38 -16.06 19.69 -2.47
N ASP A 39 -16.73 19.40 -3.59
CA ASP A 39 -16.56 20.04 -4.88
C ASP A 39 -17.09 21.48 -4.90
N LYS A 40 -18.08 21.80 -4.06
CA LYS A 40 -18.61 23.16 -3.96
C LYS A 40 -17.69 24.06 -3.14
N ALA A 41 -17.17 23.53 -2.03
CA ALA A 41 -16.22 24.26 -1.18
C ALA A 41 -14.78 24.18 -1.68
N MET A 42 -14.48 23.34 -2.69
CA MET A 42 -13.14 23.06 -3.19
C MET A 42 -12.19 22.56 -2.09
N THR A 43 -12.68 21.66 -1.25
CA THR A 43 -11.89 21.08 -0.15
C THR A 43 -11.81 19.56 -0.25
N ALA A 44 -10.69 19.00 0.23
CA ALA A 44 -10.50 17.58 0.37
C ALA A 44 -10.03 17.28 1.80
N LYS A 45 -10.61 16.26 2.43
CA LYS A 45 -10.26 15.82 3.78
C LYS A 45 -9.86 14.35 3.76
N VAL A 46 -8.67 14.03 4.27
CA VAL A 46 -8.29 12.64 4.52
C VAL A 46 -9.16 12.08 5.63
N THR A 47 -9.90 11.01 5.33
CA THR A 47 -10.74 10.28 6.29
C THR A 47 -10.14 8.95 6.70
N PHE A 48 -9.19 8.44 5.92
CA PHE A 48 -8.40 7.24 6.23
C PHE A 48 -7.03 7.32 5.55
N ALA A 49 -6.00 6.83 6.24
CA ALA A 49 -4.72 6.52 5.64
C ALA A 49 -4.12 5.29 6.36
N THR A 50 -3.54 4.34 5.61
CA THR A 50 -2.77 3.27 6.24
C THR A 50 -1.49 3.82 6.90
N PRO A 51 -0.98 3.17 7.95
CA PRO A 51 0.23 3.61 8.64
C PRO A 51 1.44 3.59 7.70
N MET A 52 2.29 4.61 7.82
CA MET A 52 3.56 4.70 7.08
C MET A 52 4.76 4.29 7.94
N THR A 53 4.52 3.84 9.17
CA THR A 53 5.53 3.34 10.10
C THR A 53 4.98 2.14 10.88
N GLY A 54 5.88 1.32 11.44
CA GLY A 54 5.54 0.14 12.24
C GLY A 54 5.27 -1.12 11.41
N ASP A 55 4.86 -2.20 12.07
CA ASP A 55 4.77 -3.55 11.46
C ASP A 55 3.71 -3.67 10.34
N VAL A 56 2.79 -2.70 10.28
CA VAL A 56 1.72 -2.63 9.28
C VAL A 56 2.14 -1.81 8.06
N SER A 57 3.22 -1.03 8.13
CA SER A 57 3.68 -0.29 6.97
C SER A 57 4.34 -1.22 5.96
N CYS A 58 4.19 -0.89 4.69
CA CYS A 58 4.81 -1.60 3.58
C CYS A 58 5.31 -0.56 2.59
N ASN A 59 6.41 -0.86 1.93
CA ASN A 59 6.81 -0.16 0.72
C ASN A 59 6.47 -1.07 -0.45
N SER A 60 5.55 -0.62 -1.28
CA SER A 60 5.21 -1.17 -2.57
C SER A 60 5.67 -0.14 -3.59
N PHE A 61 6.89 -0.27 -4.10
CA PHE A 61 7.45 0.76 -4.97
C PHE A 61 6.70 0.87 -6.31
N ALA A 62 6.04 -0.21 -6.73
CA ALA A 62 5.22 -0.25 -7.92
C ALA A 62 3.87 -0.91 -7.64
N MET A 63 2.90 -0.62 -8.53
CA MET A 63 1.55 -1.19 -8.54
C MET A 63 0.80 -0.96 -7.22
N GLY A 64 0.03 -1.92 -6.77
CA GLY A 64 -0.80 -1.79 -5.57
C GLY A 64 -2.18 -1.25 -5.89
N ASP A 65 -3.09 -1.55 -4.97
CA ASP A 65 -4.51 -1.33 -5.19
C ASP A 65 -5.21 -1.08 -3.86
N ALA A 66 -6.28 -0.30 -3.89
CA ALA A 66 -7.08 0.00 -2.70
C ALA A 66 -8.54 0.23 -3.08
N HIS A 67 -9.45 -0.29 -2.25
CA HIS A 67 -10.89 -0.17 -2.45
C HIS A 67 -11.59 0.09 -1.13
N VAL A 68 -12.59 0.97 -1.14
CA VAL A 68 -13.59 1.00 -0.05
C VAL A 68 -14.66 -0.04 -0.36
N LEU A 69 -14.84 -0.99 0.54
CA LEU A 69 -15.79 -2.09 0.35
C LEU A 69 -17.21 -1.61 0.62
N PRO A 70 -18.14 -1.70 -0.35
CA PRO A 70 -19.45 -1.05 -0.26
C PRO A 70 -20.36 -1.61 0.83
N LYS A 71 -20.18 -2.88 1.23
CA LYS A 71 -21.03 -3.52 2.25
C LYS A 71 -20.62 -3.21 3.69
N THR A 72 -19.32 -3.05 3.94
CA THR A 72 -18.77 -2.92 5.30
C THR A 72 -18.23 -1.51 5.56
N GLY A 73 -17.92 -0.74 4.52
CA GLY A 73 -17.17 0.51 4.64
C GLY A 73 -15.70 0.32 5.00
N ASN A 74 -15.20 -0.92 5.03
CA ASN A 74 -13.79 -1.20 5.27
C ASN A 74 -12.94 -0.84 4.04
N VAL A 75 -11.64 -0.64 4.26
CA VAL A 75 -10.68 -0.38 3.19
C VAL A 75 -9.88 -1.64 2.93
N LEU A 76 -10.05 -2.24 1.75
CA LEU A 76 -9.23 -3.35 1.26
C LEU A 76 -8.02 -2.78 0.52
N VAL A 77 -6.83 -3.26 0.82
CA VAL A 77 -5.56 -2.75 0.30
C VAL A 77 -4.71 -3.93 -0.13
N ALA A 78 -4.17 -3.87 -1.35
CA ALA A 78 -3.11 -4.75 -1.81
C ALA A 78 -1.82 -3.95 -1.94
N PHE A 79 -0.86 -4.26 -1.08
CA PHE A 79 0.53 -3.92 -1.30
C PHE A 79 1.10 -4.98 -2.24
N SER A 80 1.21 -4.65 -3.53
CA SER A 80 1.68 -5.59 -4.57
C SER A 80 3.04 -6.16 -4.23
N LEU A 81 3.89 -5.30 -3.68
CA LEU A 81 5.22 -5.61 -3.19
C LEU A 81 5.27 -5.11 -1.74
N CYS A 82 5.64 -5.95 -0.80
CA CYS A 82 5.99 -5.47 0.55
C CYS A 82 7.36 -6.04 0.91
N TYR A 83 8.28 -5.14 1.25
CA TYR A 83 9.65 -5.48 1.62
C TYR A 83 9.78 -5.63 3.15
N PRO A 84 10.01 -6.85 3.68
CA PRO A 84 10.21 -7.04 5.11
C PRO A 84 11.47 -6.32 5.60
N GLY A 85 11.36 -5.53 6.67
CA GLY A 85 12.50 -4.88 7.32
C GLY A 85 13.24 -3.81 6.48
N LEU A 86 12.72 -3.51 5.28
CA LEU A 86 13.03 -2.39 4.40
C LEU A 86 14.50 -1.95 4.38
N LYS A 87 15.31 -2.69 3.62
CA LYS A 87 16.74 -2.43 3.40
C LYS A 87 17.04 -1.84 2.00
N ILE A 88 16.05 -1.19 1.40
CA ILE A 88 16.23 -0.51 0.12
C ILE A 88 17.04 0.76 0.38
N GLU A 89 18.19 0.88 -0.27
CA GLU A 89 19.13 1.99 -0.09
C GLU A 89 19.01 3.03 -1.20
N THR A 90 18.52 2.63 -2.38
CA THR A 90 18.39 3.50 -3.55
C THR A 90 17.15 3.18 -4.38
N TRP A 91 16.61 4.20 -5.02
CA TRP A 91 15.62 4.08 -6.11
C TRP A 91 16.27 4.15 -7.50
N ASP A 92 17.56 4.47 -7.58
CA ASP A 92 18.33 4.44 -8.82
C ASP A 92 18.81 3.01 -9.09
N GLN A 93 18.10 2.30 -9.95
CA GLN A 93 18.44 0.94 -10.39
C GLN A 93 19.83 0.85 -11.07
N ARG A 94 20.43 1.98 -11.48
CA ARG A 94 21.76 2.02 -12.10
C ARG A 94 22.89 2.11 -11.08
N ASP A 95 22.61 2.55 -9.84
CA ASP A 95 23.61 2.59 -8.77
C ASP A 95 23.81 1.20 -8.17
N ARG A 96 24.69 0.41 -8.82
CA ARG A 96 25.04 -0.96 -8.39
C ARG A 96 25.85 -1.03 -7.09
N THR A 97 26.15 0.10 -6.46
CA THR A 97 26.88 0.14 -5.18
C THR A 97 25.95 0.09 -3.97
N LYS A 98 24.63 0.18 -4.20
CA LYS A 98 23.58 0.20 -3.18
C LYS A 98 22.52 -0.86 -3.48
N VAL A 99 21.82 -1.30 -2.45
CA VAL A 99 20.70 -2.24 -2.57
C VAL A 99 19.49 -1.55 -3.21
N TYR A 100 19.07 -2.02 -4.38
CA TYR A 100 17.83 -1.66 -5.04
C TYR A 100 16.69 -2.61 -4.62
N ALA A 101 15.45 -2.24 -4.88
CA ALA A 101 14.27 -3.03 -4.48
C ALA A 101 14.27 -4.45 -5.06
N ASP A 102 14.66 -4.61 -6.33
CA ASP A 102 14.71 -5.93 -7.00
C ASP A 102 15.86 -6.82 -6.49
N ASP A 103 16.79 -6.30 -5.67
CA ASP A 103 17.90 -7.09 -5.13
C ASP A 103 17.49 -7.91 -3.88
N ILE A 104 16.26 -7.70 -3.35
CA ILE A 104 15.76 -8.32 -2.14
C ILE A 104 14.39 -8.96 -2.37
N PRO A 105 14.05 -10.04 -1.64
CA PRO A 105 12.74 -10.66 -1.75
C PRO A 105 11.64 -9.69 -1.27
N SER A 106 10.49 -9.79 -1.92
CA SER A 106 9.26 -9.13 -1.51
C SER A 106 8.11 -10.13 -1.45
N SER A 107 7.16 -9.84 -0.56
CA SER A 107 5.93 -10.62 -0.43
C SER A 107 4.75 -9.69 -0.61
N PRO A 108 3.82 -9.92 -1.55
CA PRO A 108 2.56 -9.20 -1.58
C PRO A 108 1.82 -9.34 -0.25
N ARG A 109 1.25 -8.22 0.23
CA ARG A 109 0.39 -8.19 1.43
C ARG A 109 -0.98 -7.64 1.09
N ILE A 110 -2.02 -8.41 1.38
CA ILE A 110 -3.42 -8.05 1.16
C ILE A 110 -4.07 -7.86 2.51
N ARG A 111 -4.57 -6.66 2.79
CA ARG A 111 -5.08 -6.28 4.11
C ARG A 111 -6.42 -5.58 4.01
N GLU A 112 -7.30 -5.84 4.97
CA GLU A 112 -8.55 -5.08 5.13
C GLU A 112 -8.52 -4.33 6.46
N PHE A 113 -8.87 -3.05 6.43
CA PHE A 113 -8.88 -2.17 7.59
C PHE A 113 -10.28 -1.63 7.84
N ARG A 114 -10.63 -1.46 9.11
CA ARG A 114 -11.73 -0.57 9.47
C ARG A 114 -11.26 0.86 9.29
N ILE A 115 -12.07 1.74 8.71
CA ILE A 115 -11.72 3.16 8.55
C ILE A 115 -11.35 3.80 9.89
N SER A 116 -12.03 3.41 10.97
CA SER A 116 -11.80 3.91 12.32
C SER A 116 -10.53 3.39 12.99
N ASP A 117 -9.87 2.37 12.44
CA ASP A 117 -8.71 1.71 13.05
C ASP A 117 -7.70 1.27 11.97
N PRO A 118 -6.98 2.23 11.35
CA PRO A 118 -6.00 1.95 10.30
C PRO A 118 -4.77 1.18 10.82
N GLN A 119 -4.57 1.13 12.13
CA GLN A 119 -3.40 0.48 12.76
C GLN A 119 -3.57 -1.03 12.88
N ARG A 120 -4.78 -1.56 12.75
CA ARG A 120 -5.07 -2.97 13.01
C ARG A 120 -5.95 -3.55 11.90
N PRO A 121 -5.37 -4.27 10.92
CA PRO A 121 -6.16 -4.92 9.89
C PRO A 121 -7.08 -5.97 10.51
N VAL A 122 -8.32 -6.07 10.01
CA VAL A 122 -9.28 -7.12 10.36
C VAL A 122 -9.11 -8.38 9.50
N PHE A 123 -8.29 -8.29 8.46
CA PHE A 123 -7.88 -9.37 7.57
C PHE A 123 -6.48 -9.06 7.06
N ASP A 124 -5.59 -10.04 7.05
CA ASP A 124 -4.21 -9.90 6.56
C ASP A 124 -3.77 -11.23 5.94
N ILE A 125 -3.38 -11.19 4.67
CA ILE A 125 -2.78 -12.30 3.93
C ILE A 125 -1.42 -11.85 3.41
N GLU A 126 -0.44 -12.71 3.57
CA GLU A 126 0.83 -12.64 2.88
C GLU A 126 0.93 -13.74 1.83
N VAL A 127 1.36 -13.36 0.63
CA VAL A 127 1.69 -14.31 -0.43
C VAL A 127 3.19 -14.51 -0.40
N ILE A 128 3.64 -15.64 0.13
CA ILE A 128 5.07 -15.96 0.24
C ILE A 128 5.47 -16.83 -0.96
N PRO A 129 6.34 -16.35 -1.87
CA PRO A 129 6.84 -17.17 -2.96
C PRO A 129 7.70 -18.33 -2.41
N PRO A 130 7.51 -19.58 -2.86
CA PRO A 130 8.36 -20.68 -2.44
C PRO A 130 9.82 -20.41 -2.82
N HIS A 131 10.71 -20.48 -1.82
CA HIS A 131 12.16 -20.35 -1.98
C HIS A 131 12.66 -19.00 -2.52
N ASP A 132 11.81 -17.96 -2.57
CA ASP A 132 12.16 -16.62 -3.05
C ASP A 132 12.84 -16.59 -4.43
N LEU A 133 12.63 -17.63 -5.25
CA LEU A 133 13.21 -17.74 -6.60
C LEU A 133 12.51 -16.85 -7.62
N VAL A 134 11.28 -16.44 -7.32
CA VAL A 134 10.44 -15.59 -8.16
C VAL A 134 9.83 -14.50 -7.30
N GLN A 135 9.82 -13.28 -7.81
CA GLN A 135 9.07 -12.19 -7.22
C GLN A 135 7.60 -12.35 -7.63
N MET A 136 6.72 -12.50 -6.63
CA MET A 136 5.28 -12.50 -6.85
C MET A 136 4.76 -11.09 -6.67
N GLU A 137 3.86 -10.69 -7.56
CA GLU A 137 3.22 -9.37 -7.54
C GLU A 137 1.71 -9.54 -7.63
N VAL A 138 0.97 -8.75 -6.84
CA VAL A 138 -0.49 -8.71 -6.89
C VAL A 138 -0.91 -7.38 -7.50
N PHE A 139 -1.29 -7.42 -8.78
CA PHE A 139 -1.67 -6.22 -9.52
C PHE A 139 -2.94 -5.54 -8.98
N GLY A 140 -3.92 -6.32 -8.54
CA GLY A 140 -5.19 -5.79 -8.05
C GLY A 140 -5.91 -6.77 -7.15
N VAL A 141 -6.87 -6.26 -6.38
CA VAL A 141 -7.62 -7.05 -5.40
C VAL A 141 -9.09 -6.68 -5.42
N TYR A 142 -9.95 -7.68 -5.25
CA TYR A 142 -11.38 -7.49 -5.15
C TYR A 142 -11.97 -8.52 -4.20
N ARG A 143 -12.99 -8.11 -3.42
CA ARG A 143 -13.69 -9.02 -2.51
C ARG A 143 -14.89 -9.63 -3.22
N VAL A 144 -14.90 -10.94 -3.39
CA VAL A 144 -15.98 -11.68 -4.08
C VAL A 144 -16.85 -12.41 -3.07
N PRO A 145 -18.09 -11.97 -2.81
CA PRO A 145 -18.96 -12.65 -1.86
C PRO A 145 -19.27 -14.11 -2.22
N SER A 146 -19.39 -14.44 -3.51
CA SER A 146 -19.78 -15.78 -3.96
C SER A 146 -18.71 -16.85 -3.77
N LEU A 147 -17.45 -16.47 -3.52
CA LEU A 147 -16.36 -17.42 -3.26
C LEU A 147 -16.23 -17.80 -1.78
N TYR A 148 -17.00 -17.15 -0.91
CA TYR A 148 -17.07 -17.46 0.53
C TYR A 148 -18.52 -17.79 0.90
N PRO A 149 -18.96 -19.06 0.76
CA PRO A 149 -20.32 -19.43 1.17
C PRO A 149 -20.49 -19.10 2.65
N VAL A 150 -21.61 -18.43 2.97
CA VAL A 150 -22.04 -18.25 4.36
C VAL A 150 -22.12 -19.65 4.96
N PRO A 151 -21.47 -19.93 6.11
CA PRO A 151 -21.66 -21.21 6.78
C PRO A 151 -23.15 -21.41 6.98
N VAL A 152 -23.70 -22.45 6.36
CA VAL A 152 -25.07 -22.87 6.64
C VAL A 152 -25.08 -23.26 8.10
N LYS A 153 -25.82 -22.49 8.91
CA LYS A 153 -26.08 -22.84 10.32
C LYS A 153 -26.93 -24.09 10.39
#